data_AF-A0A501QCR2-F1
#
_entry.id   AF-A0A501QCR2-F1
#
_cell.length_a   1.000
_cell.length_b   1.000
_cell.length_c   1.000
_cell.angle_alpha   90.00
_cell.angle_beta   90.00
_cell.angle_gamma   90.00
#
_symmetry.space_group_name_H-M   'P 1'
#
loop_
_entity.id
_entity.type
_entity.pdbx_description
1 polymer ?
#
loop_
_entity_poly.entity_id
_entity_poly.type
_entity_poly.pdbx_seq_one_letter_code
_entity_poly.pdbx_strand_id
1 'polypeptide(L)'
;MQTSKSQGDELNPSADTAGNTRNVSKVKVWLTPSQSEFIEFVLFYGASELSKSLKLVHDMALYHSDISINADEKRALFGVKCLWEGVEEI
;
A
#
# COMPACT_ATOMS: atom_id res chain seq x y z
N MET A 1 32.68 66.57 19.78
CA MET A 1 31.54 66.50 20.72
C MET A 1 30.44 65.71 20.07
N GLN A 2 29.95 64.72 20.79
CA GLN A 2 29.02 63.65 20.42
C GLN A 2 27.57 64.04 20.72
N THR A 3 26.62 63.57 19.89
CA THR A 3 25.26 63.10 20.26
C THR A 3 24.68 62.35 19.04
N SER A 4 24.72 61.02 18.95
CA SER A 4 23.78 60.03 19.51
C SER A 4 22.32 60.21 19.04
N LYS A 5 21.88 59.37 18.10
CA LYS A 5 20.47 58.97 17.93
C LYS A 5 20.37 57.46 17.81
N SER A 6 19.53 56.92 18.68
CA SER A 6 19.23 55.51 18.94
C SER A 6 18.46 54.87 17.79
N GLN A 7 18.92 53.70 17.33
CA GLN A 7 18.20 52.82 16.41
C GLN A 7 17.62 51.67 17.25
N GLY A 8 16.29 51.55 17.22
CA GLY A 8 15.53 50.65 18.08
C GLY A 8 15.46 49.21 17.56
N ASP A 9 15.35 48.33 18.55
CA ASP A 9 14.77 46.98 18.59
C ASP A 9 15.11 45.97 17.49
N GLU A 10 16.01 45.08 17.88
CA GLU A 10 16.22 43.74 17.35
C GLU A 10 15.03 42.80 17.67
N LEU A 11 14.60 42.10 16.60
CA LEU A 11 14.16 40.70 16.56
C LEU A 11 12.84 40.31 17.28
N ASN A 12 11.76 40.31 16.49
CA ASN A 12 10.55 39.51 16.75
C ASN A 12 10.85 38.00 16.60
N PRO A 13 10.34 37.13 17.50
CA PRO A 13 10.31 35.69 17.29
C PRO A 13 8.92 35.27 16.79
N SER A 14 8.80 34.83 15.54
CA SER A 14 7.71 33.93 15.13
C SER A 14 8.03 33.35 13.76
N ALA A 15 8.79 32.25 13.77
CA ALA A 15 8.87 31.39 12.60
C ALA A 15 7.62 30.50 12.62
N ASP A 16 6.72 30.84 11.70
CA ASP A 16 5.49 30.14 11.39
C ASP A 16 5.69 28.63 11.17
N THR A 17 4.79 27.87 11.79
CA THR A 17 4.08 26.76 11.15
C THR A 17 4.98 25.69 10.50
N ALA A 18 5.47 24.76 11.33
CA ALA A 18 5.79 23.40 10.90
C ALA A 18 4.48 22.63 10.60
N GLY A 19 3.72 23.12 9.63
CA GLY A 19 2.44 22.59 9.20
C GLY A 19 2.53 22.11 7.77
N ASN A 20 3.06 20.90 7.56
CA ASN A 20 2.55 20.03 6.50
C ASN A 20 2.99 18.58 6.74
N THR A 21 2.51 17.97 7.82
CA THR A 21 2.32 16.52 7.82
C THR A 21 1.39 16.24 6.66
N ARG A 22 1.98 15.84 5.52
CA ARG A 22 1.28 15.57 4.26
C ARG A 22 0.03 14.77 4.60
N ASN A 23 -1.11 15.44 4.57
CA ASN A 23 -2.40 14.76 4.55
C ASN A 23 -2.39 14.00 3.23
N VAL A 24 -1.94 12.75 3.28
CA VAL A 24 -2.14 11.80 2.19
C VAL A 24 -3.64 11.57 2.19
N SER A 25 -4.36 12.47 1.50
CA SER A 25 -5.76 12.30 1.19
C SER A 25 -5.87 10.94 0.52
N LYS A 26 -6.38 9.95 1.26
CA LYS A 26 -6.67 8.62 0.72
C LYS A 26 -7.63 8.85 -0.44
N VAL A 27 -7.13 8.75 -1.66
CA VAL A 27 -7.94 8.91 -2.86
C VAL A 27 -9.05 7.86 -2.77
N LYS A 28 -10.30 8.33 -2.71
CA LYS A 28 -11.45 7.44 -2.73
C LYS A 28 -11.58 6.91 -4.14
N VAL A 29 -11.03 5.72 -4.39
CA VAL A 29 -11.16 5.04 -5.67
C VAL A 29 -12.58 4.50 -5.77
N TRP A 30 -13.28 4.87 -6.83
CA TRP A 30 -14.58 4.29 -7.15
C TRP A 30 -14.34 3.02 -7.96
N LEU A 31 -14.83 1.89 -7.44
CA LEU A 31 -14.76 0.62 -8.14
C LEU A 31 -15.82 0.55 -9.23
N THR A 32 -15.52 -0.14 -10.32
CA THR A 32 -16.55 -0.52 -11.28
C THR A 32 -17.53 -1.51 -10.62
N PRO A 33 -18.76 -1.65 -11.12
CA PRO A 33 -19.72 -2.62 -10.59
C PRO A 33 -19.15 -4.05 -10.52
N SER A 34 -18.45 -4.48 -11.56
CA SER A 34 -17.81 -5.80 -11.63
C SER A 34 -16.69 -5.99 -10.60
N GLN A 35 -15.93 -4.93 -10.30
CA GLN A 35 -14.89 -4.98 -9.26
C GLN A 35 -15.52 -5.11 -7.87
N SER A 36 -16.61 -4.38 -7.62
CA SER A 36 -17.36 -4.48 -6.35
C SER A 36 -17.94 -5.87 -6.16
N GLU A 37 -18.60 -6.41 -7.17
CA GLU A 37 -19.20 -7.76 -7.14
C GLU A 37 -18.15 -8.84 -6.88
N PHE A 38 -16.97 -8.72 -7.49
CA PHE A 38 -15.87 -9.66 -7.23
C PHE A 38 -15.39 -9.60 -5.77
N ILE A 39 -15.23 -8.40 -5.21
CA ILE A 39 -14.81 -8.25 -3.80
C ILE A 39 -15.89 -8.81 -2.86
N GLU A 40 -17.16 -8.52 -3.12
CA GLU A 40 -18.27 -9.08 -2.35
C GLU A 40 -18.29 -10.61 -2.41
N PHE A 41 -18.03 -11.19 -3.58
CA PHE A 41 -17.89 -12.63 -3.74
C PHE A 41 -16.73 -13.18 -2.90
N VAL A 42 -15.54 -12.57 -2.98
CA VAL A 42 -14.38 -13.00 -2.18
C VAL A 42 -14.66 -12.94 -0.68
N LEU A 43 -15.31 -11.86 -0.22
CA LEU A 43 -15.71 -11.70 1.18
C LEU A 43 -16.74 -12.75 1.60
N PHE A 44 -17.73 -13.05 0.75
CA PHE A 44 -18.78 -14.03 1.02
C PHE A 44 -18.22 -15.45 1.18
N TYR A 45 -17.25 -15.85 0.34
CA TYR A 45 -16.64 -17.18 0.39
C TYR A 45 -15.50 -17.31 1.41
N GLY A 46 -15.05 -16.19 1.99
CA GLY A 46 -14.00 -16.14 2.99
C GLY A 46 -12.65 -15.74 2.40
N ALA A 47 -12.26 -14.47 2.60
CA ALA A 47 -10.98 -13.95 2.12
C ALA A 47 -9.78 -14.70 2.73
N SER A 48 -9.85 -15.05 4.02
CA SER A 48 -8.79 -15.81 4.70
C SER A 48 -8.62 -17.23 4.13
N GLU A 49 -9.73 -17.89 3.82
CA GLU A 49 -9.75 -19.24 3.26
C GLU A 49 -9.23 -19.22 1.82
N LEU A 50 -9.62 -18.21 1.04
CA LEU A 50 -9.13 -18.02 -0.32
C LEU A 50 -7.63 -17.74 -0.34
N SER A 51 -7.12 -16.85 0.52
CA SER A 51 -5.69 -16.54 0.56
C SER A 51 -4.85 -17.77 0.94
N LYS A 52 -5.28 -18.53 1.95
CA LYS A 52 -4.63 -19.79 2.35
C LYS A 52 -4.63 -20.80 1.20
N SER A 53 -5.73 -20.89 0.45
CA SER A 53 -5.85 -21.80 -0.69
C SER A 53 -4.89 -21.43 -1.82
N LEU A 54 -4.80 -20.14 -2.16
CA LEU A 54 -3.87 -19.63 -3.18
C LEU A 54 -2.41 -19.86 -2.78
N LYS A 55 -2.06 -19.58 -1.51
CA LYS A 55 -0.73 -19.84 -0.96
C LYS A 55 -0.39 -21.33 -1.02
N LEU A 56 -1.32 -22.20 -0.66
CA LEU A 56 -1.14 -23.65 -0.74
C LEU A 56 -0.82 -24.09 -2.17
N VAL A 57 -1.61 -23.66 -3.16
CA VAL A 57 -1.39 -24.01 -4.58
C VAL A 57 -0.02 -23.53 -5.06
N HIS A 58 0.37 -22.31 -4.68
CA HIS A 58 1.70 -21.79 -4.99
C HIS A 58 2.82 -22.63 -4.39
N ASP A 59 2.74 -22.94 -3.09
CA ASP A 59 3.76 -23.71 -2.40
C ASP A 59 3.84 -25.14 -2.95
N MET A 60 2.71 -25.72 -3.35
CA MET A 60 2.65 -27.00 -4.03
C MET A 60 3.40 -26.97 -5.36
N ALA A 61 3.14 -25.96 -6.19
CA ALA A 61 3.81 -25.80 -7.47
C ALA A 61 5.31 -25.53 -7.32
N LEU A 62 5.71 -24.74 -6.31
CA LEU A 62 7.08 -24.30 -6.13
C LEU A 62 7.97 -25.33 -5.43
N TYR A 63 7.44 -26.05 -4.42
CA TYR A 63 8.24 -26.90 -3.54
C TYR A 63 7.92 -28.39 -3.66
N HIS A 64 6.74 -28.75 -4.17
CA HIS A 64 6.26 -30.12 -4.20
C HIS A 64 6.07 -30.68 -5.62
N SER A 65 6.36 -29.88 -6.65
CA SER A 65 6.32 -30.30 -8.04
C SER A 65 7.68 -30.84 -8.48
N ASP A 66 7.69 -32.00 -9.14
CA ASP A 66 8.88 -32.54 -9.82
C ASP A 66 9.12 -31.89 -11.20
N ILE A 67 8.26 -30.95 -11.61
CA ILE A 67 8.33 -30.27 -12.91
C ILE A 67 9.24 -29.04 -12.79
N SER A 68 10.17 -28.90 -13.73
CA SER A 68 11.03 -27.72 -13.84
C SER A 68 10.22 -26.47 -14.18
N ILE A 69 10.33 -25.43 -13.37
CA ILE A 69 9.59 -24.17 -13.56
C ILE A 69 10.36 -23.22 -14.50
N ASN A 70 9.77 -22.92 -15.65
CA ASN A 70 10.30 -21.99 -16.64
C ASN A 70 10.02 -20.51 -16.26
N ALA A 71 10.46 -19.58 -17.11
CA ALA A 71 10.35 -18.14 -16.80
C ALA A 71 8.89 -17.64 -16.76
N ASP A 72 8.02 -18.14 -17.63
CA ASP A 72 6.61 -17.74 -17.68
C ASP A 72 5.84 -18.30 -16.49
N GLU A 73 6.12 -19.54 -16.10
CA GLU A 73 5.55 -20.17 -14.92
C GLU A 73 5.99 -19.45 -13.63
N LYS A 74 7.25 -18.99 -13.54
CA LYS A 74 7.70 -18.15 -12.42
C LYS A 74 6.92 -16.84 -12.33
N ARG A 75 6.65 -16.19 -13.48
CA ARG A 75 5.84 -14.96 -13.51
C ARG A 75 4.40 -15.22 -13.08
N ALA A 76 3.82 -16.34 -13.50
CA ALA A 76 2.49 -16.76 -13.08
C ALA A 76 2.43 -17.00 -11.57
N LEU A 77 3.39 -17.74 -11.00
CA LEU A 77 3.48 -17.97 -9.56
C LEU A 77 3.67 -16.68 -8.76
N PHE A 78 4.46 -15.73 -9.28
CA PHE A 78 4.56 -14.41 -8.69
C PHE A 78 3.23 -13.65 -8.71
N GLY A 79 2.44 -13.78 -9.78
CA GLY A 79 1.08 -13.22 -9.84
C GLY A 79 0.16 -13.83 -8.78
N VAL A 80 0.21 -15.16 -8.59
CA VAL A 80 -0.53 -15.86 -7.53
C VAL A 80 -0.11 -15.34 -6.14
N LYS A 81 1.19 -15.07 -5.95
CA LYS A 81 1.74 -14.43 -4.75
C LYS A 81 1.12 -13.08 -4.46
N CYS A 82 1.22 -12.15 -5.40
CA CYS A 82 0.63 -10.84 -5.21
C CYS A 82 -0.88 -10.91 -4.95
N LEU A 83 -1.57 -11.88 -5.56
CA LEU A 83 -3.01 -12.04 -5.37
C LEU A 83 -3.36 -12.51 -3.95
N TRP A 84 -2.71 -13.55 -3.41
CA TRP A 84 -3.04 -13.99 -2.05
C TRP A 84 -2.64 -12.94 -1.01
N GLU A 85 -1.49 -12.26 -1.17
CA GLU A 85 -1.07 -11.19 -0.27
C GLU A 85 -2.08 -10.04 -0.31
N GLY A 86 -2.56 -9.69 -1.51
CA GLY A 86 -3.60 -8.67 -1.67
C GLY A 86 -4.94 -9.08 -1.05
N VAL A 87 -5.30 -10.36 -1.07
CA VAL A 87 -6.52 -10.88 -0.45
C VAL A 87 -6.40 -10.96 1.08
N GLU A 88 -5.21 -11.21 1.64
CA GLU A 88 -4.96 -11.19 3.10
C GLU A 88 -5.15 -9.78 3.70
N GLU A 89 -5.02 -8.74 2.88
CA GLU A 89 -5.16 -7.33 3.29
C GLU A 89 -6.61 -6.80 3.13
N ILE A 90 -7.55 -7.62 2.65
CA ILE A 90 -8.99 -7.30 2.57
C ILE A 90 -9.63 -7.45 3.97
#